data_AF-A0A949MIV1-F1
#
_entry.id   AF-A0A949MIV1-F1
#
_cell.length_a   1.000
_cell.length_b   1.000
_cell.length_c   1.000
_cell.angle_alpha   90.00
_cell.angle_beta   90.00
_cell.angle_gamma   90.00
#
_symmetry.space_group_name_H-M   'P 1'
#
loop_
_entity.id
_entity.type
_entity.pdbx_description
1 polymer ?
#
loop_
_entity_poly.entity_id
_entity_poly.type
_entity_poly.pdbx_seq_one_letter_code
_entity_poly.pdbx_strand_id
1 'polypeptide(L)'
;DLMMRLVNHMVDGYLALRRELTRQLDHWQAELLDPKTRFSNWKSLLDARSALHALDDTCEDQRSAVQEWIDALEEWPLPDTPAAQREREVLKVRSRDVLEHIERVAHHVRRLESTAESAVQMHFSAVAHRTNDIVRTLTAITAVFMPLNLITGIFGMNFEGLPLIHDAKGFAWVTGVMIAILAGAVVLAWRKRYLQ
;
A
#
# COMPACT_ATOMS: atom_id res chain seq x y z
N ASP A 1 14.04 -33.35 -28.78
CA ASP A 1 14.34 -31.97 -29.23
C ASP A 1 13.19 -30.99 -28.93
N LEU A 2 11.95 -31.31 -29.30
CA LEU A 2 10.77 -30.45 -29.09
C LEU A 2 10.52 -30.07 -27.61
N MET A 3 10.64 -31.05 -26.70
CA MET A 3 10.57 -30.84 -25.24
C MET A 3 11.57 -29.78 -24.75
N MET A 4 12.85 -29.86 -25.15
CA MET A 4 13.88 -28.88 -24.73
C MET A 4 13.57 -27.46 -25.22
N ARG A 5 13.00 -27.34 -26.42
CA ARG A 5 12.57 -26.03 -26.94
C ARG A 5 11.37 -25.49 -26.18
N LEU A 6 10.42 -26.33 -25.79
CA LEU A 6 9.30 -25.96 -24.94
C LEU A 6 9.76 -25.48 -23.56
N VAL A 7 10.66 -26.24 -22.91
CA VAL A 7 11.25 -25.88 -21.61
C VAL A 7 12.00 -24.56 -21.69
N ASN A 8 12.90 -24.39 -22.65
CA ASN A 8 13.64 -23.13 -22.81
C ASN A 8 12.72 -21.95 -23.11
N HIS A 9 11.70 -22.15 -23.96
CA HIS A 9 10.75 -21.09 -24.27
C HIS A 9 9.91 -20.68 -23.05
N MET A 10 9.49 -21.65 -22.23
CA MET A 10 8.84 -21.37 -20.95
C MET A 10 9.78 -20.56 -20.05
N VAL A 11 11.01 -21.04 -19.83
CA VAL A 11 12.03 -20.38 -18.99
C VAL A 11 12.29 -18.94 -19.43
N ASP A 12 12.51 -18.72 -20.72
CA ASP A 12 12.78 -17.40 -21.31
C ASP A 12 11.58 -16.46 -21.18
N GLY A 13 10.37 -16.98 -21.42
CA GLY A 13 9.12 -16.26 -21.25
C GLY A 13 8.96 -15.72 -19.83
N TYR A 14 9.23 -16.55 -18.82
CA TYR A 14 9.14 -16.12 -17.43
C TYR A 14 10.22 -15.12 -17.04
N LEU A 15 11.45 -15.24 -17.55
CA LEU A 15 12.52 -14.28 -17.24
C LEU A 15 12.23 -12.89 -17.81
N ALA A 16 11.59 -12.82 -18.98
CA ALA A 16 11.13 -11.57 -19.56
C ALA A 16 9.99 -10.98 -18.75
N LEU A 17 8.98 -11.80 -18.45
CA LEU A 17 7.77 -11.38 -17.74
C LEU A 17 8.08 -10.94 -16.30
N ARG A 18 8.95 -11.67 -15.59
CA ARG A 18 9.47 -11.30 -14.27
C ARG A 18 10.10 -9.92 -14.26
N ARG A 19 10.97 -9.63 -15.24
CA ARG A 19 11.68 -8.35 -15.33
C ARG A 19 10.74 -7.18 -15.59
N GLU A 20 9.73 -7.40 -16.42
CA GLU A 20 8.74 -6.38 -16.75
C GLU A 20 7.83 -6.09 -15.56
N LEU A 21 7.25 -7.14 -14.96
CA LEU A 21 6.36 -7.00 -13.80
C LEU A 21 7.06 -6.39 -12.60
N THR A 22 8.31 -6.78 -12.34
CA THR A 22 9.10 -6.18 -11.24
C THR A 22 9.32 -4.69 -11.49
N ARG A 23 9.72 -4.28 -12.70
CA ARG A 23 9.92 -2.86 -13.03
C ARG A 23 8.65 -2.04 -12.89
N GLN A 24 7.51 -2.56 -13.35
CA GLN A 24 6.22 -1.88 -13.21
C GLN A 24 5.84 -1.74 -11.73
N LEU A 25 6.01 -2.80 -10.94
CA LEU A 25 5.68 -2.77 -9.52
C LEU A 25 6.54 -1.77 -8.75
N ASP A 26 7.85 -1.80 -8.97
CA ASP A 26 8.81 -0.89 -8.33
C ASP A 26 8.47 0.57 -8.65
N HIS A 27 8.08 0.85 -9.89
CA HIS A 27 7.64 2.18 -10.31
C HIS A 27 6.38 2.64 -9.54
N TRP A 28 5.35 1.79 -9.49
CA TRP A 28 4.12 2.12 -8.78
C TRP A 28 4.32 2.25 -7.26
N GLN A 29 5.18 1.43 -6.67
CA GLN A 29 5.54 1.55 -5.26
C GLN A 29 6.24 2.86 -4.95
N ALA A 30 7.19 3.27 -5.79
CA ALA A 30 7.86 4.55 -5.63
C ALA A 30 6.86 5.71 -5.74
N GLU A 31 5.90 5.64 -6.66
CA GLU A 31 4.87 6.67 -6.82
C GLU A 31 3.84 6.69 -5.67
N LEU A 32 3.45 5.52 -5.16
CA LEU A 32 2.53 5.38 -4.00
C LEU A 32 3.13 5.96 -2.71
N LEU A 33 4.44 5.79 -2.53
CA LEU A 33 5.16 6.21 -1.34
C LEU A 33 5.74 7.62 -1.44
N ASP A 34 5.63 8.30 -2.60
CA ASP A 34 6.09 9.67 -2.74
C ASP A 34 5.14 10.63 -2.01
N PRO A 35 5.59 11.32 -0.93
CA PRO A 35 4.75 12.25 -0.19
C PRO A 35 4.40 13.52 -0.96
N LYS A 36 5.10 13.81 -2.07
CA LYS A 36 4.93 15.02 -2.87
C LYS A 36 3.87 14.87 -3.96
N THR A 37 3.57 13.65 -4.38
CA THR A 37 2.58 13.38 -5.44
C THR A 37 1.26 12.91 -4.84
N ARG A 38 0.16 13.17 -5.52
CA ARG A 38 -1.13 12.53 -5.22
C ARG A 38 -1.28 11.37 -6.19
N PHE A 39 -1.13 10.16 -5.68
CA PHE A 39 -1.35 8.97 -6.48
C PHE A 39 -2.78 8.93 -7.03
N SER A 40 -2.93 8.97 -8.36
CA SER A 40 -4.23 8.95 -9.05
C SER A 40 -4.45 7.72 -9.91
N ASN A 41 -3.39 6.99 -10.26
CA ASN A 41 -3.40 5.96 -11.29
C ASN A 41 -3.76 4.57 -10.73
N TRP A 42 -4.79 4.50 -9.88
CA TRP A 42 -5.27 3.27 -9.26
C TRP A 42 -5.64 2.18 -10.26
N LYS A 43 -6.20 2.57 -11.41
CA LYS A 43 -6.55 1.63 -12.47
C LYS A 43 -5.32 0.84 -12.93
N SER A 44 -4.24 1.52 -13.26
CA SER A 44 -3.02 0.87 -13.76
C SER A 44 -2.35 -0.02 -12.71
N LEU A 45 -2.40 0.38 -11.43
CA LEU A 45 -1.95 -0.46 -10.33
C LEU A 45 -2.81 -1.73 -10.18
N LEU A 46 -4.13 -1.59 -10.25
CA LEU A 46 -5.05 -2.73 -10.17
C LEU A 46 -4.90 -3.65 -11.37
N ASP A 47 -4.72 -3.10 -12.57
CA ASP A 47 -4.45 -3.88 -13.80
C ASP A 47 -3.15 -4.68 -13.65
N ALA A 48 -2.08 -4.06 -13.13
CA ALA A 48 -0.81 -4.75 -12.86
C ALA A 48 -0.97 -5.85 -11.80
N ARG A 49 -1.76 -5.61 -10.75
CA ARG A 49 -2.08 -6.63 -9.74
C ARG A 49 -2.88 -7.80 -10.33
N SER A 50 -3.89 -7.51 -11.15
CA SER A 50 -4.66 -8.56 -11.84
C SER A 50 -3.79 -9.38 -12.79
N ALA A 51 -2.80 -8.76 -13.44
CA ALA A 51 -1.83 -9.46 -14.28
C ALA A 51 -0.90 -10.39 -13.46
N LEU A 52 -0.51 -9.99 -12.24
CA LEU A 52 0.24 -10.87 -11.33
C LEU A 52 -0.62 -12.06 -10.90
N HIS A 53 -1.87 -11.83 -10.53
CA HIS A 53 -2.73 -12.90 -10.06
C HIS A 53 -3.00 -13.94 -11.17
N ALA A 54 -3.31 -13.47 -12.38
CA ALA A 54 -3.48 -14.35 -13.54
C ALA A 54 -2.22 -15.16 -13.86
N LEU A 55 -1.04 -14.61 -13.59
CA LEU A 55 0.23 -15.30 -13.76
C LEU A 55 0.46 -16.35 -12.66
N ASP A 56 0.12 -16.06 -11.40
CA ASP A 56 0.19 -17.05 -10.32
C ASP A 56 -0.74 -18.23 -10.61
N ASP A 57 -1.98 -17.96 -11.01
CA ASP A 57 -2.97 -18.98 -11.42
C ASP A 57 -2.41 -19.84 -12.56
N THR A 58 -1.85 -19.20 -13.60
CA THR A 58 -1.22 -19.92 -14.73
C THR A 58 -0.04 -20.79 -14.27
N CYS A 59 0.76 -20.29 -13.32
CA CYS A 59 1.87 -21.07 -12.76
C CYS A 59 1.38 -22.26 -11.93
N GLU A 60 0.30 -22.11 -11.16
CA GLU A 60 -0.28 -23.22 -10.41
C GLU A 60 -0.84 -24.32 -11.32
N ASP A 61 -1.55 -23.93 -12.38
CA ASP A 61 -2.06 -24.86 -13.40
C ASP A 61 -0.92 -25.61 -14.08
N GLN A 62 0.13 -24.88 -14.50
CA GLN A 62 1.31 -25.47 -15.13
C GLN A 62 2.08 -26.38 -14.19
N ARG A 63 2.23 -25.99 -12.92
CA ARG A 63 2.86 -26.81 -11.87
C ARG A 63 2.11 -28.13 -11.72
N SER A 64 0.78 -28.07 -11.65
CA SER A 64 -0.07 -29.25 -11.50
C SER A 64 0.04 -30.18 -12.72
N ALA A 65 -0.02 -29.62 -13.94
CA ALA A 65 0.12 -30.40 -15.16
C ALA A 65 1.50 -31.06 -15.32
N VAL A 66 2.58 -30.35 -14.96
CA VAL A 66 3.95 -30.90 -15.01
C VAL A 66 4.15 -31.96 -13.94
N GLN A 67 3.59 -31.77 -12.75
CA GLN A 67 3.62 -32.78 -11.68
C GLN A 67 2.90 -34.06 -12.12
N GLU A 68 1.67 -33.94 -12.65
CA GLU A 68 0.91 -35.08 -13.16
C GLU A 68 1.66 -35.82 -14.29
N TRP A 69 2.34 -35.07 -15.16
CA TRP A 69 3.22 -35.66 -16.18
C TRP A 69 4.41 -36.43 -15.60
N ILE A 70 5.05 -35.89 -14.56
CA ILE A 70 6.17 -36.57 -13.87
C ILE A 70 5.67 -37.87 -13.22
N ASP A 71 4.52 -37.82 -12.55
CA ASP A 71 3.92 -38.97 -11.87
C ASP A 71 3.54 -40.06 -12.89
N ALA A 72 2.91 -39.66 -14.02
CA ALA A 72 2.61 -40.58 -15.11
C ALA A 72 3.87 -41.21 -15.73
N LEU A 73 4.95 -40.44 -15.88
CA LEU A 73 6.25 -40.96 -16.32
C LEU A 73 6.84 -41.96 -15.31
N GLU A 74 6.56 -41.84 -14.02
CA GLU A 74 7.00 -42.76 -12.97
C GLU A 74 6.24 -44.09 -12.99
N GLU A 75 4.96 -44.07 -13.35
CA GLU A 75 4.11 -45.26 -13.46
C GLU A 75 4.29 -46.06 -14.76
N TRP A 76 4.88 -45.46 -15.80
CA TRP A 76 5.15 -46.17 -17.05
C TRP A 76 6.03 -47.42 -16.85
N PRO A 77 5.73 -48.53 -17.57
CA PRO A 77 6.55 -49.74 -17.53
C PRO A 77 8.02 -49.44 -17.83
N LEU A 78 8.93 -50.10 -17.09
CA LEU A 78 10.36 -49.99 -17.33
C LEU A 78 10.68 -50.45 -18.76
N PRO A 79 11.34 -49.62 -19.59
CA PRO A 79 11.70 -50.02 -20.94
C PRO A 79 12.68 -51.18 -20.94
N ASP A 80 12.53 -52.11 -21.90
CA ASP A 80 13.36 -53.32 -22.00
C ASP A 80 14.82 -53.03 -22.38
N THR A 81 15.11 -51.86 -22.97
CA THR A 81 16.46 -51.49 -23.42
C THR A 81 17.13 -50.47 -22.50
N PRO A 82 18.45 -50.61 -22.22
CA PRO A 82 19.21 -49.62 -21.45
C PRO A 82 19.26 -48.21 -22.09
N ALA A 83 19.01 -48.11 -23.40
CA ALA A 83 18.92 -46.83 -24.10
C ALA A 83 17.60 -46.11 -23.77
N ALA A 84 16.46 -46.82 -23.86
CA ALA A 84 15.16 -46.25 -23.54
C ALA A 84 15.01 -45.91 -22.05
N GLN A 85 15.64 -46.68 -21.15
CA GLN A 85 15.73 -46.34 -19.73
C GLN A 85 16.45 -45.01 -19.50
N ARG A 86 17.58 -44.78 -20.19
CA ARG A 86 18.32 -43.51 -20.12
C ARG A 86 17.51 -42.33 -20.66
N GLU A 87 16.79 -42.51 -21.75
CA GLU A 87 15.92 -41.46 -22.30
C GLU A 87 14.81 -41.06 -21.32
N ARG A 88 14.18 -42.04 -20.65
CA ARG A 88 13.18 -41.78 -19.60
C ARG A 88 13.77 -40.99 -18.43
N GLU A 89 14.95 -41.37 -17.93
CA GLU A 89 15.63 -40.63 -16.86
C GLU A 89 15.94 -39.19 -17.26
N VAL A 90 16.42 -38.98 -18.49
CA VAL A 90 16.66 -37.62 -19.03
C VAL A 90 15.36 -36.82 -19.11
N LEU A 91 14.24 -37.44 -19.50
CA LEU A 91 12.93 -36.78 -19.51
C LEU A 91 12.48 -36.39 -18.10
N LYS A 92 12.59 -37.29 -17.11
CA LYS A 92 12.25 -37.00 -15.71
C LYS A 92 13.06 -35.84 -15.14
N VAL A 93 14.38 -35.85 -15.32
CA VAL A 93 15.26 -34.78 -14.84
C VAL A 93 14.87 -33.44 -15.45
N ARG A 94 14.59 -33.40 -16.76
CA ARG A 94 14.16 -32.16 -17.43
C ARG A 94 12.78 -31.68 -16.97
N SER A 95 11.83 -32.58 -16.77
CA SER A 95 10.52 -32.21 -16.25
C SER A 95 10.61 -31.64 -14.83
N ARG A 96 11.49 -32.17 -13.98
CA ARG A 96 11.75 -31.62 -12.64
C ARG A 96 12.40 -30.22 -12.67
N ASP A 97 13.31 -29.98 -13.60
CA ASP A 97 13.92 -28.64 -13.79
C ASP A 97 12.86 -27.59 -14.21
N VAL A 98 11.93 -27.96 -15.09
CA VAL A 98 10.78 -27.11 -15.45
C VAL A 98 9.91 -26.81 -14.24
N LEU A 99 9.58 -27.84 -13.45
CA LEU A 99 8.78 -27.71 -12.25
C LEU A 99 9.42 -26.72 -11.27
N GLU A 100 10.72 -26.87 -10.99
CA GLU A 100 11.47 -25.95 -10.13
C GLU A 100 11.45 -24.51 -10.67
N HIS A 101 11.53 -24.34 -11.99
CA HIS A 101 11.44 -23.02 -12.60
C HIS A 101 10.04 -22.39 -12.45
N ILE A 102 8.98 -23.14 -12.68
CA ILE A 102 7.59 -22.69 -12.46
C ILE A 102 7.40 -22.27 -11.00
N GLU A 103 7.86 -23.09 -10.06
CA GLU A 103 7.76 -22.80 -8.62
C GLU A 103 8.51 -21.51 -8.24
N ARG A 104 9.74 -21.31 -8.76
CA ARG A 104 10.51 -20.08 -8.54
C ARG A 104 9.77 -18.84 -9.06
N VAL A 105 9.08 -18.95 -10.19
CA VAL A 105 8.29 -17.85 -10.75
C VAL A 105 7.07 -17.58 -9.88
N ALA A 106 6.29 -18.60 -9.55
CA ALA A 106 5.11 -18.47 -8.69
C ALA A 106 5.47 -17.82 -7.32
N HIS A 107 6.58 -18.25 -6.71
CA HIS A 107 7.08 -17.62 -5.48
C HIS A 107 7.46 -16.15 -5.66
N HIS A 108 8.04 -15.77 -6.81
CA HIS A 108 8.37 -14.37 -7.09
C HIS A 108 7.12 -13.52 -7.30
N VAL A 109 6.10 -14.05 -7.98
CA VAL A 109 4.82 -13.37 -8.22
C VAL A 109 4.10 -13.10 -6.91
N ARG A 110 3.94 -14.12 -6.06
CA ARG A 110 3.33 -13.95 -4.72
C ARG A 110 4.06 -12.93 -3.86
N ARG A 111 5.40 -12.87 -3.96
CA ARG A 111 6.19 -11.83 -3.28
C ARG A 111 5.89 -10.43 -3.82
N LEU A 112 5.79 -10.27 -5.13
CA LEU A 112 5.45 -8.98 -5.76
C LEU A 112 4.05 -8.52 -5.31
N GLU A 113 3.06 -9.42 -5.33
CA GLU A 113 1.70 -9.11 -4.86
C GLU A 113 1.68 -8.65 -3.40
N SER A 114 2.32 -9.40 -2.49
CA SER A 114 2.39 -9.04 -1.07
C SER A 114 3.08 -7.69 -0.84
N THR A 115 4.13 -7.39 -1.61
CA THR A 115 4.84 -6.12 -1.50
C THR A 115 3.98 -4.97 -2.05
N ALA A 116 3.24 -5.20 -3.14
CA ALA A 116 2.29 -4.22 -3.69
C ALA A 116 1.17 -3.89 -2.70
N GLU A 117 0.58 -4.92 -2.07
CA GLU A 117 -0.46 -4.75 -1.06
C GLU A 117 0.07 -3.95 0.14
N SER A 118 1.27 -4.28 0.61
CA SER A 118 1.93 -3.56 1.70
C SER A 118 2.13 -2.07 1.35
N ALA A 119 2.55 -1.76 0.11
CA ALA A 119 2.72 -0.38 -0.35
C ALA A 119 1.39 0.39 -0.39
N VAL A 120 0.30 -0.25 -0.84
CA VAL A 120 -1.05 0.34 -0.82
C VAL A 120 -1.51 0.62 0.62
N GLN A 121 -1.30 -0.32 1.54
CA GLN A 121 -1.65 -0.12 2.95
C GLN A 121 -0.84 1.03 3.57
N MET A 122 0.47 1.12 3.29
CA MET A 122 1.30 2.24 3.71
C MET A 122 0.81 3.58 3.14
N HIS A 123 0.42 3.63 1.87
CA HIS A 123 -0.15 4.83 1.24
C HIS A 123 -1.39 5.32 2.00
N PHE A 124 -2.37 4.44 2.25
CA PHE A 124 -3.58 4.82 2.99
C PHE A 124 -3.28 5.19 4.44
N SER A 125 -2.32 4.52 5.09
CA SER A 125 -1.86 4.89 6.43
C SER A 125 -1.29 6.32 6.44
N ALA A 126 -0.42 6.66 5.49
CA ALA A 126 0.15 8.01 5.36
C ALA A 126 -0.92 9.07 5.08
N VAL A 127 -1.90 8.77 4.22
CA VAL A 127 -3.05 9.66 3.94
C VAL A 127 -3.91 9.85 5.19
N ALA A 128 -4.18 8.79 5.95
CA ALA A 128 -4.94 8.86 7.20
C ALA A 128 -4.19 9.67 8.26
N HIS A 129 -2.88 9.48 8.40
CA HIS A 129 -2.03 10.29 9.29
C HIS A 129 -2.11 11.78 8.92
N ARG A 130 -1.91 12.13 7.65
CA ARG A 130 -2.03 13.52 7.19
C ARG A 130 -3.42 14.11 7.44
N THR A 131 -4.48 13.31 7.22
CA THR A 131 -5.86 13.73 7.49
C THR A 131 -6.08 14.00 8.98
N ASN A 132 -5.56 13.13 9.84
CA ASN A 132 -5.61 13.33 11.30
C ASN A 132 -4.88 14.61 11.72
N ASP A 133 -3.74 14.92 11.11
CA ASP A 133 -2.98 16.14 11.42
C ASP A 133 -3.74 17.41 10.97
N ILE A 134 -4.39 17.36 9.80
CA ILE A 134 -5.26 18.45 9.32
C ILE A 134 -6.44 18.66 10.28
N VAL A 135 -7.15 17.60 10.66
CA VAL A 135 -8.31 17.67 11.58
C VAL A 135 -7.87 18.15 12.95
N ARG A 136 -6.73 17.68 13.45
CA ARG A 136 -6.14 18.12 14.72
C ARG A 136 -5.82 19.62 14.70
N THR A 137 -5.24 20.10 13.61
CA THR A 137 -4.92 21.53 13.43
C THR A 137 -6.20 22.36 13.40
N LEU A 138 -7.20 21.96 12.60
CA LEU A 138 -8.49 22.65 12.53
C LEU A 138 -9.23 22.65 13.88
N THR A 139 -9.16 21.54 14.62
CA THR A 139 -9.75 21.42 15.96
C THR A 139 -9.05 22.34 16.95
N ALA A 140 -7.72 22.43 16.93
CA ALA A 140 -6.96 23.34 17.79
C ALA A 140 -7.34 24.80 17.51
N ILE A 141 -7.42 25.20 16.24
CA ILE A 141 -7.89 26.52 15.81
C ILE A 141 -9.31 26.77 16.35
N THR A 142 -10.22 25.82 16.16
CA THR A 142 -11.62 25.93 16.58
C THR A 142 -11.76 26.05 18.10
N ALA A 143 -11.01 25.26 18.86
CA ALA A 143 -11.01 25.28 20.32
C ALA A 143 -10.53 26.62 20.89
N VAL A 144 -9.63 27.31 20.18
CA VAL A 144 -9.20 28.68 20.51
C VAL A 144 -10.31 29.69 20.15
N PHE A 145 -10.85 29.64 18.94
CA PHE A 145 -11.82 30.65 18.48
C PHE A 145 -13.19 30.54 19.13
N MET A 146 -13.66 29.34 19.49
CA MET A 146 -14.99 29.13 20.08
C MET A 146 -15.26 29.97 21.35
N PRO A 147 -14.42 29.96 22.39
CA PRO A 147 -14.63 30.81 23.57
C PRO A 147 -14.47 32.31 23.27
N LEU A 148 -13.56 32.68 22.36
CA LEU A 148 -13.38 34.07 21.95
C LEU A 148 -14.63 34.59 21.23
N ASN A 149 -15.16 33.81 20.29
CA ASN A 149 -16.39 34.12 19.56
C ASN A 149 -17.59 34.24 20.50
N LEU A 150 -17.67 33.37 21.52
CA LEU A 150 -18.71 33.44 22.55
C LEU A 150 -18.64 34.78 23.31
N ILE A 151 -17.45 35.20 23.75
CA ILE A 151 -17.27 36.47 24.45
C ILE A 151 -17.65 37.64 23.53
N THR A 152 -17.13 37.68 22.31
CA THR A 152 -17.47 38.74 21.35
C THR A 152 -18.95 38.74 21.00
N GLY A 153 -19.58 37.56 20.93
CA GLY A 153 -21.01 37.42 20.69
C GLY A 153 -21.81 38.02 21.83
N ILE A 154 -21.50 37.66 23.08
CA ILE A 154 -22.19 38.19 24.27
C ILE A 154 -22.06 39.71 24.37
N PHE A 155 -20.85 40.25 24.19
CA PHE A 155 -20.60 41.70 24.24
C PHE A 155 -21.06 42.46 22.99
N GLY A 156 -21.29 41.76 21.87
CA GLY A 156 -21.87 42.32 20.65
C GLY A 156 -23.40 42.40 20.67
N MET A 157 -24.06 41.80 21.67
CA MET A 157 -25.50 41.94 21.85
C MET A 157 -25.81 43.30 22.49
N ASN A 158 -26.83 44.01 21.97
CA ASN A 158 -27.30 45.30 22.47
C ASN A 158 -28.05 45.19 23.83
N PHE A 159 -27.41 44.67 24.88
CA PHE A 159 -27.98 44.63 26.23
C PHE A 159 -27.48 45.81 27.07
N GLU A 160 -28.38 46.72 27.45
CA GLU A 160 -28.08 47.89 28.31
C GLU A 160 -27.68 47.51 29.75
N GLY A 161 -27.98 46.28 30.19
CA GLY A 161 -27.76 45.81 31.57
C GLY A 161 -26.47 45.03 31.84
N LEU A 162 -25.54 44.93 30.87
CA LEU A 162 -24.29 44.19 31.06
C LEU A 162 -23.31 44.99 31.94
N PRO A 163 -22.83 44.43 33.08
CA PRO A 163 -21.76 45.05 33.85
C PRO A 163 -20.50 45.15 32.97
N LEU A 164 -19.73 46.23 33.10
CA LEU A 164 -18.54 46.60 32.31
C LEU A 164 -18.75 47.36 30.96
N ILE A 165 -19.96 47.53 30.42
CA ILE A 165 -20.13 48.26 29.12
C ILE A 165 -19.90 49.77 29.23
N HIS A 166 -20.31 50.40 30.34
CA HIS A 166 -20.26 51.85 30.52
C HIS A 166 -18.98 52.35 31.23
N ASP A 167 -18.05 51.45 31.55
CA ASP A 167 -16.80 51.79 32.23
C ASP A 167 -15.64 51.84 31.23
N ALA A 168 -14.86 52.92 31.25
CA ALA A 168 -13.69 53.09 30.37
C ALA A 168 -12.64 51.97 30.54
N LYS A 169 -12.62 51.29 31.69
CA LYS A 169 -11.74 50.15 31.97
C LYS A 169 -12.34 48.80 31.56
N GLY A 170 -13.64 48.73 31.30
CA GLY A 170 -14.34 47.49 30.98
C GLY A 170 -13.87 46.85 29.69
N PHE A 171 -13.65 47.66 28.66
CA PHE A 171 -13.06 47.22 27.39
C PHE A 171 -11.68 46.57 27.60
N ALA A 172 -10.79 47.25 28.34
CA ALA A 172 -9.45 46.74 28.61
C ALA A 172 -9.45 45.43 29.41
N TRP A 173 -10.40 45.27 30.35
CA TRP A 173 -10.52 44.05 31.15
C TRP A 173 -10.99 42.85 30.31
N VAL A 174 -12.03 43.05 29.48
CA VAL A 174 -12.55 42.01 28.57
C VAL A 174 -11.49 41.60 27.55
N THR A 175 -10.78 42.55 26.95
CA THR A 175 -9.64 42.25 26.06
C THR A 175 -8.55 41.47 26.79
N GLY A 176 -8.22 41.83 28.03
CA GLY A 176 -7.25 41.11 28.85
C GLY A 176 -7.65 39.64 29.10
N VAL A 177 -8.93 39.39 29.41
CA VAL A 177 -9.46 38.03 29.59
C VAL A 177 -9.40 37.22 28.29
N MET A 178 -9.76 37.82 27.15
CA MET A 178 -9.67 37.15 25.85
C MET A 178 -8.21 36.76 25.50
N ILE A 179 -7.25 37.65 25.77
CA ILE A 179 -5.82 37.38 25.57
C ILE A 179 -5.35 36.26 26.52
N ALA A 180 -5.80 36.26 27.79
CA ALA A 180 -5.45 35.21 28.75
C ALA A 180 -6.01 33.83 28.33
N ILE A 181 -7.25 33.78 27.82
CA ILE A 181 -7.86 32.55 27.28
C ILE A 181 -7.10 32.07 26.04
N LEU A 182 -6.75 32.97 25.13
CA LEU A 182 -5.95 32.66 23.95
C LEU A 182 -4.58 32.08 24.35
N ALA A 183 -3.87 32.73 25.27
CA ALA A 183 -2.58 32.25 25.77
C ALA A 183 -2.70 30.89 26.45
N GLY A 184 -3.74 30.69 27.29
CA GLY A 184 -4.01 29.41 27.95
C GLY A 184 -4.29 28.28 26.95
N ALA A 185 -5.11 28.55 25.93
CA ALA A 185 -5.43 27.57 24.89
C ALA A 185 -4.20 27.20 24.03
N VAL A 186 -3.35 28.18 23.68
CA VAL A 186 -2.09 27.95 22.96
C VAL A 186 -1.12 27.11 23.78
N VAL A 187 -0.94 27.44 25.08
CA VAL A 187 -0.08 26.66 25.98
C VAL A 187 -0.58 25.22 26.14
N LEU A 188 -1.90 25.01 26.26
CA LEU A 188 -2.48 23.68 26.33
C LEU A 188 -2.29 22.89 25.02
N ALA A 189 -2.44 23.53 23.86
CA ALA A 189 -2.20 22.91 22.55
C ALA A 189 -0.72 22.51 22.36
N TRP A 190 0.21 23.36 22.80
CA TRP A 190 1.65 23.09 22.83
C TRP A 190 1.99 21.93 23.77
N ARG A 191 1.48 21.95 25.01
CA ARG A 191 1.79 20.93 26.03
C ARG A 191 1.24 19.55 25.69
N LYS A 192 0.09 19.48 25.00
CA LYS A 192 -0.48 18.20 24.51
C LYS A 192 0.08 17.74 23.16
N ARG A 193 1.13 18.38 22.63
CA ARG A 193 1.83 17.95 21.41
C ARG A 193 0.90 17.92 20.17
N TYR A 194 -0.15 18.74 20.16
CA TYR A 194 -1.08 18.80 19.04
C TYR A 194 -0.54 19.56 17.81
N LEU A 195 0.60 20.24 17.96
CA LEU A 195 1.23 21.12 16.96
C LEU A 195 2.61 20.62 16.46
N GLN A 196 2.92 19.34 16.67
CA GLN A 196 4.09 18.69 16.04
C GLN A 196 3.64 17.81 14.88
#